data_AF-A0A844XT60-F1
#
_entry.id   AF-A0A844XT60-F1
#
_cell.length_a   1.000
_cell.length_b   1.000
_cell.length_c   1.000
_cell.angle_alpha   90.00
_cell.angle_beta   90.00
_cell.angle_gamma   90.00
#
_symmetry.space_group_name_H-M   'P 1'
#
loop_
_entity.id
_entity.type
_entity.pdbx_description
1 polymer ?
#
loop_
_entity_poly.entity_id
_entity_poly.type
_entity_poly.pdbx_seq_one_letter_code
_entity_poly.pdbx_strand_id
1 'polypeptide(L)'
;MKFGKTAIIASAAAAALSLSACAESEQEAQEDLAEQEMESQEDLLEEQADLAEAQGDEATEEALDAEADAMGEMGDTAEDQVEEGY
;
A
#
# COMPACT_ATOMS: atom_id res chain seq x y z
N MET A 1 51.84 -8.42 17.37
CA MET A 1 51.04 -7.61 18.32
C MET A 1 49.59 -7.62 17.84
N LYS A 2 48.64 -7.67 18.78
CA LYS A 2 47.18 -7.73 18.61
C LYS A 2 46.67 -6.63 17.65
N PHE A 3 46.01 -7.01 16.56
CA PHE A 3 45.13 -6.06 15.87
C PHE A 3 43.86 -5.92 16.71
N GLY A 4 43.67 -4.70 17.24
CA GLY A 4 42.70 -4.37 18.28
C GLY A 4 41.26 -4.53 17.81
N LYS A 5 40.43 -5.13 18.68
CA LYS A 5 38.99 -5.41 18.48
C LYS A 5 38.10 -4.16 18.58
N THR A 6 38.59 -2.97 18.23
CA THR A 6 37.97 -1.68 18.63
C THR A 6 37.45 -0.83 17.47
N ALA A 7 37.02 -1.43 16.36
CA ALA A 7 36.52 -0.68 15.19
C ALA A 7 35.13 -1.12 14.68
N ILE A 8 34.23 -1.56 15.57
CA ILE A 8 32.87 -1.99 15.18
C ILE A 8 31.77 -1.35 16.05
N ILE A 9 31.96 -0.10 16.50
CA ILE A 9 30.91 0.60 17.27
C ILE A 9 30.78 2.06 16.79
N ALA A 10 30.66 2.26 15.47
CA ALA A 10 30.42 3.60 14.91
C ALA A 10 29.37 3.64 13.80
N SER A 11 28.73 2.52 13.47
CA SER A 11 27.75 2.44 12.38
C SER A 11 26.30 2.35 12.84
N ALA A 12 26.03 2.12 14.14
CA ALA A 12 24.66 2.08 14.66
C ALA A 12 24.02 3.48 14.78
N ALA A 13 24.82 4.53 14.96
CA ALA A 13 24.30 5.91 15.03
C ALA A 13 23.84 6.46 13.67
N ALA A 14 24.36 5.92 12.55
CA ALA A 14 23.92 6.30 11.21
C ALA A 14 22.52 5.73 10.90
N ALA A 15 22.19 4.54 11.41
CA ALA A 15 20.86 3.95 11.27
C ALA A 15 19.78 4.75 12.03
N ALA A 16 20.12 5.33 13.18
CA ALA A 16 19.18 6.13 13.96
C ALA A 16 18.84 7.48 13.32
N LEU A 17 19.76 8.06 12.53
CA LEU A 17 19.52 9.29 11.77
C LEU A 17 18.78 9.05 10.44
N SER A 18 18.78 7.81 9.93
CA SER A 18 17.95 7.41 8.79
C SER A 18 16.52 7.01 9.18
N LEU A 19 16.26 6.64 10.45
CA LEU A 19 14.89 6.37 10.91
C LEU A 19 14.06 7.65 11.13
N SER A 20 14.67 8.82 11.30
CA SER A 20 13.92 10.08 11.37
C SER A 20 13.43 10.60 10.01
N ALA A 21 13.81 9.93 8.92
CA ALA A 21 13.22 10.12 7.59
C ALA A 21 12.09 9.11 7.29
N CYS A 22 11.82 8.18 8.22
CA CYS A 22 10.66 7.28 8.24
C CYS A 22 9.73 7.65 9.39
N ALA A 23 9.61 8.95 9.68
CA ALA A 23 8.65 9.46 10.65
C ALA A 23 7.40 9.95 9.89
N GLU A 24 6.84 9.07 9.07
CA GLU A 24 5.40 9.09 8.80
C GLU A 24 4.68 9.02 10.15
N SER A 25 3.60 9.76 10.29
CA SER A 25 2.84 9.72 11.55
C SER A 25 2.22 8.31 11.74
N GLU A 26 1.97 7.86 12.98
CA GLU A 26 1.26 6.58 13.21
C GLU A 26 -0.13 6.57 12.54
N GLN A 27 -0.66 7.75 12.22
CA GLN A 27 -1.91 7.94 11.52
C GLN A 27 -1.76 7.72 10.01
N GLU A 28 -0.77 8.36 9.39
CA GLU A 28 -0.41 8.18 7.97
C GLU A 28 -0.09 6.71 7.68
N ALA A 29 0.68 6.04 8.54
CA ALA A 29 0.97 4.61 8.40
C ALA A 29 -0.26 3.67 8.54
N GLN A 30 -1.35 4.14 9.18
CA GLN A 30 -2.62 3.40 9.24
C GLN A 30 -3.48 3.68 8.01
N GLU A 31 -3.41 4.89 7.48
CA GLU A 31 -4.08 5.32 6.24
C GLU A 31 -3.50 4.54 5.05
N ASP A 32 -2.17 4.54 4.88
CA ASP A 32 -1.46 3.76 3.86
C ASP A 32 -1.75 2.26 3.92
N LEU A 33 -1.93 1.71 5.13
CA LEU A 33 -2.26 0.30 5.30
C LEU A 33 -3.69 0.01 4.85
N ALA A 34 -4.64 0.87 5.21
CA ALA A 34 -6.03 0.73 4.81
C ALA A 34 -6.21 0.90 3.30
N GLU A 35 -5.47 1.82 2.69
CA GLU A 35 -5.44 2.05 1.25
C GLU A 35 -4.88 0.83 0.52
N GLN A 36 -3.72 0.30 0.95
CA GLN A 36 -3.19 -0.95 0.39
C GLN A 36 -4.14 -2.14 0.53
N GLU A 37 -4.88 -2.25 1.64
CA GLU A 37 -5.88 -3.31 1.82
C GLU A 37 -7.06 -3.16 0.85
N MET A 38 -7.43 -1.94 0.48
CA MET A 38 -8.50 -1.68 -0.49
C MET A 38 -8.01 -1.90 -1.93
N GLU A 39 -6.88 -1.30 -2.32
CA GLU A 39 -6.27 -1.50 -3.65
C GLU A 39 -6.00 -2.99 -3.91
N SER A 40 -5.49 -3.73 -2.92
CA SER A 40 -5.23 -5.17 -3.09
C SER A 40 -6.50 -6.00 -3.28
N GLN A 41 -7.67 -5.50 -2.85
CA GLN A 41 -8.95 -6.17 -3.09
C GLN A 41 -9.52 -5.80 -4.48
N GLU A 42 -9.33 -4.55 -4.91
CA GLU A 42 -9.63 -4.10 -6.28
C GLU A 42 -8.83 -4.92 -7.31
N ASP A 43 -7.51 -5.05 -7.12
CA ASP A 43 -6.62 -5.86 -7.97
C ASP A 43 -7.14 -7.30 -8.15
N LEU A 44 -7.65 -7.90 -7.07
CA LEU A 44 -8.19 -9.26 -7.10
C LEU A 44 -9.51 -9.34 -7.86
N LEU A 45 -10.33 -8.29 -7.85
CA LEU A 45 -11.57 -8.22 -8.61
C LEU A 45 -11.28 -8.02 -10.10
N GLU A 46 -10.35 -7.13 -10.44
CA GLU A 46 -9.89 -6.92 -11.83
C GLU A 46 -9.29 -8.21 -12.41
N GLU A 47 -8.41 -8.91 -11.67
CA GLU A 47 -7.83 -10.16 -12.17
C GLU A 47 -8.91 -11.25 -12.38
N GLN A 48 -9.99 -11.23 -11.60
CA GLN A 48 -11.14 -12.11 -11.81
C GLN A 48 -11.97 -11.69 -13.03
N ALA A 49 -12.13 -10.39 -13.27
CA ALA A 49 -12.81 -9.84 -14.45
C ALA A 49 -12.04 -10.22 -15.73
N ASP A 50 -10.71 -10.03 -15.75
CA ASP A 50 -9.80 -10.47 -16.81
C ASP A 50 -9.93 -11.97 -17.09
N LEU A 51 -10.02 -12.78 -16.03
CA LEU A 51 -10.19 -14.22 -16.15
C LEU A 51 -11.56 -14.59 -16.74
N ALA A 52 -12.62 -13.83 -16.42
CA ALA A 52 -13.95 -14.00 -17.00
C ALA A 52 -13.97 -13.58 -18.48
N GLU A 53 -13.32 -12.47 -18.84
CA GLU A 53 -13.12 -12.02 -20.22
C GLU A 53 -12.40 -13.10 -21.04
N ALA A 54 -11.31 -13.64 -20.52
CA ALA A 54 -10.52 -14.68 -21.17
C ALA A 54 -11.32 -15.99 -21.37
N GLN A 55 -12.35 -16.23 -20.55
CA GLN A 55 -13.28 -17.35 -20.69
C GLN A 55 -14.49 -17.03 -21.60
N GLY A 56 -14.65 -15.77 -22.00
CA GLY A 56 -15.75 -15.27 -22.83
C GLY A 56 -17.06 -15.07 -22.05
N ASP A 57 -16.99 -14.85 -20.75
CA ASP A 57 -18.14 -14.59 -19.87
C ASP A 57 -18.28 -13.09 -19.59
N GLU A 58 -18.71 -12.34 -20.62
CA GLU A 58 -18.90 -10.87 -20.56
C GLU A 58 -19.83 -10.43 -19.43
N ALA A 59 -20.87 -11.21 -19.09
CA ALA A 59 -21.80 -10.82 -18.03
C ALA A 59 -21.15 -10.87 -16.64
N THR A 60 -20.19 -11.77 -16.44
CA THR A 60 -19.43 -11.89 -15.20
C THR A 60 -18.29 -10.88 -15.16
N GLU A 61 -17.61 -10.64 -16.27
CA GLU A 61 -16.59 -9.58 -16.39
C GLU A 61 -17.20 -8.20 -16.08
N GLU A 62 -18.29 -7.81 -16.76
CA GLU A 62 -18.94 -6.50 -16.58
C GLU A 62 -19.48 -6.31 -15.14
N ALA A 63 -19.82 -7.41 -14.44
CA ALA A 63 -20.25 -7.36 -13.05
C ALA A 63 -19.08 -7.20 -12.07
N LEU A 64 -17.93 -7.83 -12.35
CA LEU A 64 -16.73 -7.73 -11.53
C LEU A 64 -16.02 -6.39 -11.73
N ASP A 65 -15.96 -5.91 -12.98
CA ASP A 65 -15.43 -4.60 -13.37
C ASP A 65 -16.18 -3.47 -12.65
N ALA A 66 -17.52 -3.50 -12.68
CA ALA A 66 -18.34 -2.53 -11.95
C ALA A 66 -18.19 -2.61 -10.41
N GLU A 67 -17.82 -3.76 -9.87
CA GLU A 67 -17.53 -3.92 -8.44
C GLU A 67 -16.15 -3.36 -8.08
N ALA A 68 -15.14 -3.59 -8.93
CA ALA A 68 -13.80 -3.00 -8.81
C ALA A 68 -13.86 -1.47 -8.88
N ASP A 69 -14.53 -0.92 -9.90
CA ASP A 69 -14.75 0.53 -10.05
C ASP A 69 -15.39 1.16 -8.80
N ALA A 70 -16.42 0.51 -8.25
CA ALA A 70 -17.10 1.00 -7.05
C ALA A 70 -16.21 0.95 -5.80
N MET A 71 -15.26 0.00 -5.74
CA MET A 71 -14.29 -0.12 -4.66
C MET A 71 -13.19 0.93 -4.79
N GLY A 72 -12.66 1.14 -6.00
CA GLY A 72 -11.69 2.20 -6.30
C GLY A 72 -12.23 3.59 -5.98
N GLU A 73 -13.43 3.94 -6.45
CA GLU A 73 -14.07 5.23 -6.12
C GLU A 73 -14.31 5.43 -4.61
N MET A 74 -14.59 4.35 -3.87
CA MET A 74 -14.70 4.40 -2.40
C MET A 74 -13.35 4.64 -1.73
N GLY A 75 -12.26 4.08 -2.26
CA GLY A 75 -10.89 4.32 -1.83
C GLY A 75 -10.51 5.78 -2.01
N ASP A 76 -10.66 6.31 -3.22
CA ASP A 76 -10.39 7.70 -3.55
C ASP A 76 -11.19 8.67 -2.66
N THR A 77 -12.49 8.39 -2.46
CA THR A 77 -13.35 9.23 -1.61
C THR A 77 -12.94 9.18 -0.13
N ALA A 78 -12.34 8.08 0.33
CA ALA A 78 -11.82 7.94 1.68
C ALA A 78 -10.49 8.71 1.83
N GLU A 79 -9.62 8.65 0.82
CA GLU A 79 -8.37 9.42 0.74
C GLU A 79 -8.66 10.93 0.75
N ASP A 80 -9.52 11.41 -0.17
CA ASP A 80 -9.87 12.82 -0.34
C ASP A 80 -10.41 13.46 0.96
N GLN A 81 -11.26 12.74 1.69
CA GLN A 81 -11.82 13.22 2.96
C GLN A 81 -10.78 13.32 4.08
N VAL A 82 -9.73 12.51 4.02
CA VAL A 82 -8.62 12.54 4.95
C VAL A 82 -7.65 13.66 4.57
N GLU A 83 -7.35 13.83 3.28
CA GLU A 83 -6.43 14.86 2.78
C GLU A 83 -7.00 16.30 2.95
N GLU A 84 -8.30 16.52 2.72
CA GLU A 84 -8.95 17.84 2.98
C GLU A 84 -9.06 18.21 4.47
N GLY A 85 -8.79 17.27 5.38
CA GLY A 85 -8.88 17.46 6.84
C GLY A 85 -7.66 18.12 7.51
N TYR A 86 -6.57 18.38 6.76
CA TYR A 86 -5.28 18.88 7.28
C TYR A 86 -4.89 20.28 6.80
#